data_AF-A0A716R342-F1
#
_entry.id   AF-A0A716R342-F1
#
_cell.length_a   1.000
_cell.length_b   1.000
_cell.length_c   1.000
_cell.angle_alpha   90.00
_cell.angle_beta   90.00
_cell.angle_gamma   90.00
#
_symmetry.space_group_name_H-M   'P 1'
#
loop_
_entity.id
_entity.type
_entity.pdbx_description
1 polymer ?
#
loop_
_entity_poly.entity_id
_entity_poly.type
_entity_poly.pdbx_seq_one_letter_code
_entity_poly.pdbx_strand_id
1 'polypeptide(L)'
;MKKNILYEKLSKGCGFISVVGYFYPIFLAYVYLKTMSADDYKYFFFNKSDLQSYIDNYFKVDNLQFTTALIFGLLSITFYVLRRKTE
;
A
#
# COMPACT_ATOMS: atom_id res chain seq x y z
N MET A 1 -2.09 -30.49 5.20
CA MET A 1 -2.67 -29.28 4.57
C MET A 1 -2.08 -29.16 3.15
N LYS A 2 -2.89 -29.15 2.08
CA LYS A 2 -2.36 -29.10 0.70
C LYS A 2 -1.52 -27.82 0.55
N LYS A 3 -0.23 -27.93 0.17
CA LYS A 3 0.72 -26.79 0.07
C LYS A 3 0.15 -25.62 -0.76
N ASN A 4 -0.65 -25.93 -1.76
CA ASN A 4 -1.41 -24.96 -2.56
C ASN A 4 -2.28 -24.01 -1.70
N ILE A 5 -3.04 -24.54 -0.73
CA ILE A 5 -3.90 -23.75 0.17
C ILE A 5 -3.07 -22.79 1.04
N LEU A 6 -1.86 -23.21 1.44
CA LEU A 6 -0.95 -22.35 2.22
C LEU A 6 -0.45 -21.19 1.37
N TYR A 7 0.03 -21.45 0.15
CA TYR A 7 0.51 -20.40 -0.75
C TYR A 7 -0.59 -19.43 -1.17
N GLU A 8 -1.82 -19.90 -1.35
CA GLU A 8 -2.97 -19.03 -1.59
C GLU A 8 -3.21 -18.05 -0.43
N LYS A 9 -3.24 -18.56 0.82
CA LYS A 9 -3.47 -17.73 2.00
C LYS A 9 -2.34 -16.70 2.19
N LEU A 10 -1.09 -17.12 2.01
CA LEU A 10 0.07 -16.23 2.12
C LEU A 10 0.07 -15.16 1.03
N SER A 11 -0.22 -15.52 -0.22
CA SER A 11 -0.32 -14.56 -1.32
C SER A 11 -1.38 -13.50 -1.03
N LYS A 12 -2.60 -13.92 -0.66
CA LYS A 12 -3.69 -13.00 -0.32
C LYS A 12 -3.35 -12.12 0.88
N GLY A 13 -2.76 -12.68 1.93
CA GLY A 13 -2.36 -11.94 3.13
C GLY A 13 -1.30 -10.88 2.85
N CYS A 14 -0.23 -11.25 2.15
CA CYS A 14 0.82 -10.31 1.77
C CYS A 14 0.29 -9.21 0.83
N GLY A 15 -0.57 -9.57 -0.13
CA GLY A 15 -1.21 -8.61 -1.04
C GLY A 15 -2.11 -7.62 -0.29
N PHE A 16 -2.92 -8.11 0.65
CA PHE A 16 -3.77 -7.27 1.49
C PHE A 16 -2.96 -6.28 2.32
N ILE A 17 -1.88 -6.74 2.98
CA ILE A 17 -1.00 -5.87 3.78
C ILE A 17 -0.37 -4.79 2.89
N SER A 18 0.18 -5.18 1.73
CA SER A 18 0.80 -4.24 0.79
C SER A 18 -0.19 -3.17 0.31
N VAL A 19 -1.37 -3.60 -0.19
CA VAL A 19 -2.33 -2.69 -0.81
C VAL A 19 -3.11 -1.88 0.23
N VAL A 20 -3.77 -2.54 1.18
CA VAL A 20 -4.66 -1.86 2.14
C VAL A 20 -3.85 -1.16 3.23
N GLY A 21 -2.74 -1.77 3.67
CA GLY A 21 -1.91 -1.22 4.74
C GLY A 21 -1.05 -0.04 4.30
N TYR A 22 -0.58 -0.02 3.05
CA TYR A 22 0.45 0.95 2.63
C TYR A 22 0.10 1.72 1.36
N PHE A 23 -0.37 1.08 0.28
CA PHE A 23 -0.73 1.82 -0.95
C PHE A 23 -2.07 2.58 -0.86
N TYR A 24 -3.04 2.08 -0.12
CA TYR A 24 -4.35 2.71 -0.02
C TYR A 24 -4.32 4.05 0.73
N PRO A 25 -3.63 4.19 1.89
CA PRO A 25 -3.51 5.47 2.57
C PRO A 25 -2.87 6.57 1.70
N ILE A 26 -1.81 6.23 0.96
CA ILE A 26 -1.16 7.19 0.07
C ILE A 26 -2.03 7.56 -1.13
N PHE A 27 -2.77 6.59 -1.69
CA PHE A 27 -3.73 6.85 -2.76
C PHE A 27 -4.85 7.78 -2.27
N LEU A 28 -5.37 7.53 -1.07
CA LEU A 28 -6.40 8.37 -0.46
C LEU A 28 -5.89 9.80 -0.22
N ALA A 29 -4.67 9.95 0.30
CA ALA A 29 -4.02 11.25 0.45
C ALA A 29 -3.88 11.97 -0.90
N TYR A 30 -3.48 11.26 -1.96
CA TYR A 30 -3.40 11.84 -3.30
C TYR A 30 -4.76 12.28 -3.85
N VAL A 31 -5.81 11.48 -3.66
CA VAL A 31 -7.17 11.84 -4.05
C VAL A 31 -7.61 13.11 -3.32
N TYR A 32 -7.44 13.17 -1.99
CA TYR A 32 -7.77 14.35 -1.22
C TYR A 32 -7.00 15.59 -1.68
N LEU A 33 -5.70 15.47 -1.97
CA LEU A 33 -4.90 16.57 -2.50
C LEU A 33 -5.49 17.15 -3.80
N LYS A 34 -6.01 16.28 -4.66
CA LYS A 34 -6.53 16.63 -5.99
C LYS A 34 -7.98 17.12 -5.97
N THR A 35 -8.81 16.63 -5.06
CA THR A 35 -10.25 16.90 -5.06
C THR A 35 -10.67 17.99 -4.08
N MET A 36 -9.90 18.24 -3.03
CA MET A 36 -10.25 19.23 -2.01
C MET A 36 -9.85 20.66 -2.40
N SER A 37 -10.78 21.58 -2.22
CA SER A 37 -10.53 23.02 -2.28
C SER A 37 -9.83 23.49 -1.01
N ALA A 38 -9.21 24.68 -1.03
CA ALA A 38 -8.43 25.19 0.12
C ALA A 38 -9.26 25.29 1.42
N ASP A 39 -10.56 25.54 1.30
CA ASP A 39 -11.49 25.66 2.43
C ASP A 39 -11.88 24.29 3.03
N ASP A 40 -11.74 23.20 2.28
CA ASP A 40 -12.06 21.84 2.75
C ASP A 40 -11.03 21.30 3.75
N TYR A 41 -9.80 21.82 3.71
CA TYR A 41 -8.73 21.45 4.64
C TYR A 41 -8.96 22.00 6.06
N LYS A 42 -9.88 22.97 6.24
CA LYS A 42 -10.21 23.55 7.56
C LYS A 42 -10.73 22.51 8.56
N TYR A 43 -11.28 21.41 8.06
CA TYR A 43 -11.82 20.31 8.88
C TYR A 43 -10.89 19.10 8.96
N PHE A 44 -9.73 19.16 8.30
CA PHE A 44 -8.70 18.12 8.36
C PHE A 44 -7.62 18.51 9.37
N PHE A 45 -7.05 17.50 10.03
CA PHE A 45 -5.84 17.67 10.86
C PHE A 45 -4.60 18.04 10.03
N PHE A 46 -4.64 17.85 8.71
CA PHE A 46 -3.53 18.05 7.79
C PHE A 46 -3.86 19.13 6.79
N ASN A 47 -2.92 20.06 6.61
CA ASN A 47 -3.03 21.12 5.63
C ASN A 47 -2.60 20.57 4.26
N LYS A 48 -2.93 21.27 3.17
CA LYS A 48 -2.50 20.89 1.82
C LYS A 48 -0.99 20.65 1.71
N SER A 49 -0.18 21.50 2.36
CA SER A 49 1.28 21.38 2.40
C SER A 49 1.75 20.08 3.05
N ASP A 50 1.07 19.67 4.13
CA ASP A 50 1.44 18.49 4.90
C ASP A 50 1.12 17.22 4.12
N LEU A 51 -0.04 17.22 3.45
CA LEU A 51 -0.47 16.13 2.58
C LEU A 51 0.48 15.97 1.39
N GLN A 52 0.91 17.09 0.81
CA GLN A 52 1.87 17.09 -0.29
C GLN A 52 3.25 16.60 0.16
N SER A 53 3.75 17.09 1.30
CA SER A 53 4.99 16.60 1.91
C SER A 53 4.92 15.11 2.23
N TYR A 54 3.80 14.63 2.76
CA TYR A 54 3.59 13.19 2.99
C TYR A 54 3.72 12.38 1.70
N ILE A 55 3.10 12.84 0.61
CA ILE A 55 3.15 12.15 -0.68
C ILE A 55 4.56 12.15 -1.27
N ASP A 56 5.23 13.31 -1.27
CA ASP A 56 6.58 13.46 -1.82
C ASP A 56 7.61 12.63 -1.04
N ASN A 57 7.39 12.44 0.27
CA ASN A 57 8.25 11.61 1.12
C ASN A 57 7.91 10.12 1.05
N TYR A 58 6.70 9.75 0.62
CA TYR A 58 6.26 8.35 0.64
C TYR A 58 7.10 7.47 -0.28
N PHE A 59 7.34 7.89 -1.53
CA PHE A 59 8.03 7.07 -2.54
C PHE A 59 9.55 7.03 -2.40
N LYS A 60 10.12 7.63 -1.35
CA LYS A 60 11.56 7.58 -1.12
C LYS A 60 11.98 6.19 -0.64
N VAL A 61 13.17 5.75 -1.05
CA VAL A 61 13.67 4.38 -0.77
C VAL A 61 13.95 4.18 0.73
N ASP A 62 14.29 5.24 1.46
CA ASP A 62 14.44 5.24 2.92
C ASP A 62 13.10 5.26 3.67
N ASN A 63 11.98 5.44 2.97
CA ASN A 63 10.67 5.37 3.58
C ASN A 63 10.30 3.90 3.88
N LEU A 64 10.20 3.59 5.18
CA LEU A 64 9.87 2.26 5.65
C LEU A 64 8.49 1.78 5.16
N GLN A 65 7.51 2.69 5.02
CA GLN A 65 6.16 2.34 4.56
C GLN A 65 6.20 1.85 3.11
N PHE A 66 6.86 2.60 2.23
CA PHE A 66 6.99 2.23 0.82
C PHE A 66 7.82 0.96 0.63
N THR A 67 8.95 0.84 1.33
CA THR A 67 9.77 -0.38 1.29
C THR A 67 8.99 -1.60 1.78
N THR A 68 8.21 -1.46 2.85
CA THR A 68 7.36 -2.54 3.36
C THR A 68 6.26 -2.91 2.36
N ALA A 69 5.63 -1.91 1.73
CA ALA A 69 4.64 -2.14 0.68
C ALA A 69 5.20 -2.98 -0.47
N LEU A 70 6.41 -2.66 -0.92
CA LEU A 70 7.09 -3.39 -1.99
C LEU A 70 7.44 -4.81 -1.57
N ILE A 71 8.01 -5.02 -0.37
CA ILE A 71 8.36 -6.35 0.12
C ILE A 71 7.12 -7.25 0.20
N PHE A 72 6.04 -6.79 0.82
CA PHE A 72 4.81 -7.58 0.89
C PHE A 72 4.15 -7.77 -0.48
N GLY A 73 4.26 -6.80 -1.38
CA GLY A 73 3.81 -6.93 -2.77
C GLY A 73 4.58 -8.03 -3.53
N LEU A 74 5.91 -8.04 -3.42
CA LEU A 74 6.77 -9.04 -4.03
C LEU A 74 6.54 -10.43 -3.43
N LEU A 75 6.36 -10.53 -2.11
CA LEU A 75 6.02 -11.79 -1.44
C LEU A 75 4.65 -12.32 -1.92
N SER A 76 3.66 -11.43 -2.07
CA SER A 76 2.35 -11.79 -2.61
C SER A 76 2.46 -12.43 -4.00
N ILE A 77 3.22 -11.79 -4.89
CA ILE A 77 3.49 -12.29 -6.25
C ILE A 77 4.25 -13.62 -6.19
N THR A 78 5.28 -13.71 -5.34
CA THR A 78 6.09 -14.92 -5.19
C THR A 78 5.23 -16.11 -4.76
N PHE A 79 4.40 -15.95 -3.73
CA PHE A 79 3.50 -17.01 -3.27
C PHE A 79 2.42 -17.33 -4.30
N TYR A 80 1.93 -16.35 -5.06
CA TYR A 80 0.98 -16.59 -6.16
C TYR A 80 1.61 -17.45 -7.26
N VAL A 81 2.85 -17.16 -7.66
CA VAL A 81 3.57 -17.95 -8.66
C VAL A 81 3.86 -19.36 -8.14
N LEU A 82 4.29 -19.50 -6.89
CA LEU A 82 4.51 -20.81 -6.26
C LEU A 82 3.22 -21.63 -6.20
N ARG A 83 2.10 -21.00 -5.84
CA ARG A 83 0.78 -21.61 -5.88
C ARG A 83 0.48 -22.20 -7.25
N ARG A 84 0.61 -21.41 -8.32
CA ARG A 84 0.34 -21.83 -9.70
C ARG A 84 1.24 -22.99 -10.16
N LYS A 85 2.49 -23.06 -9.68
CA LYS A 85 3.41 -24.17 -9.98
C LYS A 85 3.15 -25.45 -9.18
N THR A 86 2.34 -25.37 -8.12
CA THR A 86 2.02 -26.50 -7.22
C THR A 86 0.61 -27.06 -7.49
N GLU A 87 -0.12 -26.47 -8.45
CA GLU A 87 -1.34 -27.00 -9.06
C GLU A 87 -0.98 -28.03 -10.14
#